data_AF-A0A7C5HSC3-F1
#
_entry.id   AF-A0A7C5HSC3-F1
#
_cell.length_a   1.000
_cell.length_b   1.000
_cell.length_c   1.000
_cell.angle_alpha   90.00
_cell.angle_beta   90.00
_cell.angle_gamma   90.00
#
_symmetry.space_group_name_H-M   'P 1'
#
loop_
_entity.id
_entity.type
_entity.pdbx_description
1 polymer ?
#
loop_
_entity_poly.entity_id
_entity_poly.type
_entity_poly.pdbx_seq_one_letter_code
_entity_poly.pdbx_strand_id
1 'polypeptide(L)'
;MNNYDNDYPIQFDFAANWDTLVRPHLNDPDVQDALDEGMQDYYDTIYAYHTNGKPKKRIEGEKRIWKRGDPPCNLAKLVYSSDELPSSEELAWYQPWGGCHFIAPFVLALGKKIYPHLNWELMSSDRHTIAIGCSPWTYKGKEYKDVEDIPCDNFRIGDVECQIMVLMDILNFNEISASQSLDFANEAFSDEGYHNKWDIMLRFNPCRTWKSKLKEFVMRIVCKFIFQ
;
A
#
# COMPACT_ATOMS: atom_id res chain seq x y z
N MET A 1 -12.06 2.18 -31.32
CA MET A 1 -12.56 3.19 -30.36
C MET A 1 -11.74 2.99 -29.10
N ASN A 2 -10.67 3.76 -28.94
CA ASN A 2 -9.85 3.70 -27.73
C ASN A 2 -10.40 4.77 -26.78
N ASN A 3 -11.10 4.31 -25.74
CA ASN A 3 -11.47 5.16 -24.61
C ASN A 3 -10.17 5.51 -23.87
N TYR A 4 -9.56 6.64 -24.24
CA TYR A 4 -8.45 7.23 -23.50
C TYR A 4 -8.92 8.06 -22.29
N ASP A 5 -10.20 7.97 -21.90
CA ASP A 5 -10.76 8.60 -20.69
C ASP A 5 -10.36 7.86 -19.38
N ASN A 6 -9.44 6.91 -19.44
CA ASN A 6 -8.94 6.19 -18.25
C ASN A 6 -7.74 6.94 -17.63
N ASP A 7 -7.91 8.22 -17.29
CA ASP A 7 -6.98 8.97 -16.43
C ASP A 7 -6.92 8.42 -14.98
N TYR A 8 -7.68 7.35 -14.70
CA TYR A 8 -7.76 6.75 -13.38
C TYR A 8 -6.91 5.48 -13.27
N PRO A 9 -6.27 5.24 -12.12
CA PRO A 9 -5.62 3.97 -11.84
C PRO A 9 -6.61 2.82 -12.02
N ILE A 10 -6.13 1.76 -12.68
CA ILE A 10 -6.84 0.50 -12.80
C ILE A 10 -6.79 -0.19 -11.44
N GLN A 11 -7.95 -0.35 -10.80
CA GLN A 11 -8.06 -1.12 -9.58
C GLN A 11 -7.89 -2.61 -9.90
N PHE A 12 -6.96 -3.27 -9.20
CA PHE A 12 -6.87 -4.72 -9.27
C PHE A 12 -8.04 -5.37 -8.52
N ASP A 13 -8.82 -6.19 -9.21
CA ASP A 13 -9.92 -6.94 -8.63
C ASP A 13 -9.43 -8.25 -8.01
N PHE A 14 -9.16 -8.22 -6.70
CA PHE A 14 -8.73 -9.40 -5.96
C PHE A 14 -9.76 -10.52 -6.00
N ALA A 15 -11.05 -10.22 -5.94
CA ALA A 15 -12.10 -11.24 -5.90
C ALA A 15 -12.18 -11.99 -7.24
N ALA A 16 -12.17 -11.25 -8.35
CA ALA A 16 -12.21 -11.84 -9.69
C ALA A 16 -10.92 -12.56 -10.09
N ASN A 17 -9.77 -12.16 -9.54
CA ASN A 17 -8.46 -12.68 -9.92
C ASN A 17 -7.81 -13.57 -8.84
N TRP A 18 -8.53 -13.89 -7.75
CA TRP A 18 -7.97 -14.63 -6.62
C TRP A 18 -7.40 -15.97 -7.05
N ASP A 19 -8.22 -16.81 -7.68
CA ASP A 19 -7.84 -18.18 -8.02
C ASP A 19 -6.80 -18.24 -9.16
N THR A 20 -6.85 -17.28 -10.09
CA THR A 20 -6.09 -17.33 -11.34
C THR A 20 -4.75 -16.60 -11.25
N LEU A 21 -4.71 -15.45 -10.59
CA LEU A 21 -3.52 -14.60 -10.52
C LEU A 21 -2.91 -14.59 -9.12
N VAL A 22 -3.69 -14.64 -8.04
CA VAL A 22 -3.15 -14.48 -6.67
C VAL A 22 -2.73 -15.80 -6.05
N ARG A 23 -3.65 -16.77 -5.96
CA ARG A 23 -3.44 -18.07 -5.31
C ARG A 23 -2.17 -18.80 -5.76
N PRO A 24 -1.79 -18.82 -7.06
CA PRO A 24 -0.57 -19.49 -7.50
C PRO A 24 0.72 -18.94 -6.86
N HIS A 25 0.70 -17.71 -6.35
CA HIS A 25 1.84 -17.04 -5.76
C HIS A 25 1.82 -17.02 -4.23
N LEU A 26 0.76 -17.52 -3.58
CA LEU A 26 0.65 -17.46 -2.11
C LEU A 26 1.75 -18.28 -1.42
N ASN A 27 2.29 -19.33 -2.04
CA ASN A 27 3.40 -20.11 -1.48
C ASN A 27 4.78 -19.65 -1.96
N ASP A 28 4.87 -18.56 -2.72
CA ASP A 28 6.16 -17.99 -3.12
C ASP A 28 6.91 -17.46 -1.86
N PRO A 29 8.20 -17.80 -1.67
CA PRO A 29 8.94 -17.40 -0.48
C PRO A 29 8.95 -15.89 -0.25
N ASP A 30 9.14 -15.08 -1.30
CA ASP A 30 9.21 -13.62 -1.15
C ASP A 30 7.85 -13.04 -0.73
N VAL A 31 6.76 -13.63 -1.21
CA VAL A 31 5.39 -13.24 -0.86
C VAL A 31 5.09 -13.61 0.59
N GLN A 32 5.47 -14.82 1.02
CA GLN A 32 5.29 -15.26 2.40
C GLN A 32 6.15 -14.48 3.39
N ASP A 33 7.39 -14.18 3.04
CA ASP A 33 8.29 -13.39 3.88
C ASP A 33 7.74 -11.97 4.08
N ALA A 34 7.25 -11.33 3.01
CA ALA A 34 6.61 -10.01 3.10
C ALA A 34 5.33 -10.01 3.96
N LEU A 35 4.54 -11.09 3.89
CA LEU A 35 3.38 -11.27 4.75
C LEU A 35 3.77 -11.42 6.22
N ASP A 36 4.73 -12.30 6.49
CA ASP A 36 5.18 -12.59 7.85
C ASP A 36 5.81 -11.37 8.52
N GLU A 37 6.67 -10.64 7.80
CA GLU A 37 7.30 -9.42 8.30
C GLU A 37 6.25 -8.36 8.65
N GLY A 38 5.31 -8.10 7.72
CA GLY A 38 4.24 -7.13 7.96
C GLY A 38 3.34 -7.50 9.14
N MET A 39 2.95 -8.77 9.27
CA MET A 39 2.09 -9.22 10.37
C MET A 39 2.82 -9.29 11.72
N GLN A 40 4.11 -9.61 11.71
CA GLN A 40 4.97 -9.51 12.88
C GLN A 40 5.09 -8.04 13.34
N ASP A 41 5.29 -7.11 12.41
CA ASP A 41 5.33 -5.67 12.70
C ASP A 41 3.99 -5.17 13.25
N TYR A 42 2.86 -5.60 12.68
CA TYR A 42 1.51 -5.28 13.21
C TYR A 42 1.41 -5.70 14.67
N TYR A 43 1.82 -6.95 14.94
CA TYR A 43 1.80 -7.52 16.27
C TYR A 43 2.67 -6.70 17.23
N ASP A 44 3.95 -6.51 16.91
CA ASP A 44 4.88 -5.81 17.80
C ASP A 44 4.42 -4.37 18.05
N THR A 45 3.90 -3.72 17.02
CA THR A 45 3.34 -2.37 17.11
C THR A 45 2.13 -2.33 18.05
N ILE A 46 1.05 -3.05 17.75
CA ILE A 46 -0.19 -3.00 18.54
C ILE A 46 0.04 -3.41 20.00
N TYR A 47 0.87 -4.43 20.24
CA TYR A 47 1.20 -4.86 21.60
C TYR A 47 2.11 -3.88 22.35
N ALA A 48 3.03 -3.19 21.67
CA ALA A 48 3.82 -2.11 22.26
C ALA A 48 2.93 -0.91 22.68
N TYR A 49 1.90 -0.57 21.90
CA TYR A 49 1.01 0.55 22.25
C TYR A 49 0.04 0.22 23.38
N HIS A 50 -0.40 -1.03 23.51
CA HIS A 50 -1.23 -1.43 24.64
C HIS A 50 -0.49 -1.51 25.98
N THR A 51 0.83 -1.29 25.99
CA THR A 51 1.65 -1.42 27.20
C THR A 51 2.13 -0.11 27.81
N ASN A 52 1.79 1.08 27.28
CA ASN A 52 2.23 2.34 27.88
C ASN A 52 1.15 3.45 27.92
N GLY A 53 0.82 4.02 29.07
CA GLY A 53 1.81 4.33 30.10
C GLY A 53 2.10 3.28 31.16
N LYS A 54 1.34 2.17 31.27
CA LYS A 54 1.67 1.08 32.18
C LYS A 54 1.39 -0.26 31.51
N PRO A 55 2.32 -1.23 31.58
CA PRO A 55 2.11 -2.53 30.96
C PRO A 55 0.86 -3.13 31.59
N LYS A 56 -0.18 -3.41 30.79
CA LYS A 56 -1.13 -4.45 31.19
C LYS A 56 -0.24 -5.65 31.51
N LYS A 57 -0.18 -6.03 32.79
CA LYS A 57 0.47 -7.29 33.17
C LYS A 57 -0.15 -8.32 32.25
N ARG A 58 0.71 -8.86 31.38
CA ARG A 58 0.40 -10.01 30.55
C ARG A 58 -0.41 -10.95 31.43
N ILE A 59 -1.57 -11.40 30.97
CA ILE A 59 -2.10 -12.63 31.54
C ILE A 59 -1.01 -13.65 31.20
N GLU A 60 -0.27 -14.05 32.22
CA GLU A 60 0.90 -14.91 32.12
C GLU A 60 0.42 -16.24 31.55
N GLY A 61 0.56 -16.42 30.23
CA GLY A 61 0.02 -17.57 29.50
C GLY A 61 -0.41 -17.29 28.05
N GLU A 62 -0.86 -16.08 27.71
CA GLU A 62 -1.40 -15.78 26.37
C GLU A 62 -0.45 -14.96 25.49
N LYS A 63 0.78 -15.44 25.31
CA LYS A 63 1.68 -14.86 24.29
C LYS A 63 1.39 -15.53 22.95
N ARG A 64 0.31 -15.12 22.27
CA ARG A 64 0.13 -15.51 20.87
C ARG A 64 1.13 -14.72 20.04
N ILE A 65 2.33 -15.24 19.82
CA ILE A 65 3.32 -14.70 18.89
C ILE A 65 2.80 -15.00 17.48
N TRP A 66 2.89 -14.05 16.54
CA TRP A 66 2.68 -14.35 15.13
C TRP A 66 3.57 -15.53 14.70
N LYS A 67 3.00 -16.45 13.94
CA LYS A 67 3.75 -17.54 13.29
C LYS A 67 3.30 -17.62 11.84
N ARG A 68 4.22 -18.01 10.95
CA ARG A 68 3.88 -18.34 9.58
C ARG A 68 2.69 -19.31 9.53
N GLY A 69 1.69 -18.96 8.73
CA GLY A 69 0.43 -19.70 8.62
C GLY A 69 -0.64 -19.33 9.65
N ASP A 70 -0.37 -18.40 10.59
CA ASP A 70 -1.45 -17.72 11.30
C ASP A 70 -2.26 -16.86 10.31
N PRO A 71 -3.59 -16.77 10.46
CA PRO A 71 -4.42 -15.89 9.63
C PRO A 71 -4.22 -14.41 9.95
N PRO A 72 -3.82 -13.56 8.99
CA PRO A 72 -3.78 -12.10 9.10
C PRO A 72 -5.09 -11.53 9.63
N CYS A 73 -6.22 -12.04 9.11
CA CYS A 73 -7.55 -11.57 9.51
C CYS A 73 -7.84 -11.70 11.03
N ASN A 74 -7.12 -12.55 11.76
CA ASN A 74 -7.25 -12.68 13.22
C ASN A 74 -6.50 -11.61 14.02
N LEU A 75 -5.54 -10.91 13.41
CA LEU A 75 -4.82 -9.84 14.10
C LEU A 75 -5.67 -8.57 14.19
N ALA A 76 -6.52 -8.34 13.19
CA ALA A 76 -7.45 -7.22 13.09
C ALA A 76 -8.81 -7.56 13.72
N LYS A 77 -9.03 -7.03 14.91
CA LYS A 77 -9.99 -7.51 15.91
C LYS A 77 -11.50 -7.30 15.65
N LEU A 78 -11.98 -7.13 14.40
CA LEU A 78 -13.31 -6.53 14.20
C LEU A 78 -14.42 -7.30 13.47
N VAL A 79 -14.17 -8.41 12.76
CA VAL A 79 -15.24 -8.90 11.84
C VAL A 79 -15.65 -10.37 11.98
N TYR A 80 -14.80 -11.28 12.48
CA TYR A 80 -15.20 -12.68 12.58
C TYR A 80 -15.61 -13.03 14.01
N SER A 81 -16.92 -12.88 14.29
CA SER A 81 -17.56 -13.49 15.45
C SER A 81 -17.92 -14.96 15.24
N SER A 82 -17.58 -15.53 14.07
CA SER A 82 -17.82 -16.94 13.77
C SER A 82 -16.69 -17.79 14.33
N ASP A 83 -17.06 -18.94 14.87
CA ASP A 83 -16.10 -20.00 15.26
C ASP A 83 -15.32 -20.56 14.06
N GLU A 84 -15.77 -20.27 12.84
CA GLU A 84 -15.14 -20.68 11.59
C GLU A 84 -14.27 -19.54 11.05
N LEU A 85 -12.97 -19.80 11.00
CA LEU A 85 -12.00 -18.98 10.30
C LEU A 85 -12.02 -19.32 8.81
N PRO A 86 -11.81 -18.34 7.91
CA PRO A 86 -11.60 -18.65 6.50
C PRO A 86 -10.39 -19.57 6.32
N SER A 87 -10.36 -20.29 5.21
CA SER A 87 -9.21 -21.10 4.79
C SER A 87 -8.08 -20.20 4.27
N SER A 88 -6.82 -20.64 4.41
CA SER A 88 -5.64 -19.95 3.83
C SER A 88 -5.67 -19.85 2.31
N GLU A 89 -6.61 -20.54 1.66
CA GLU A 89 -6.86 -20.50 0.22
C GLU A 89 -7.88 -19.43 -0.19
N GLU A 90 -8.51 -18.75 0.77
CA GLU A 90 -9.58 -17.76 0.55
C GLU A 90 -9.08 -16.33 0.76
N LEU A 91 -9.58 -15.40 -0.04
CA LEU A 91 -9.25 -13.97 0.06
C LEU A 91 -9.47 -13.41 1.47
N ALA A 92 -10.58 -13.79 2.13
CA ALA A 92 -10.95 -13.33 3.47
C ALA A 92 -9.86 -13.58 4.53
N TRP A 93 -9.03 -14.61 4.34
CA TRP A 93 -7.93 -14.94 5.24
C TRP A 93 -6.87 -13.82 5.29
N TYR A 94 -6.67 -13.13 4.16
CA TYR A 94 -5.65 -12.10 3.97
C TYR A 94 -6.18 -10.68 4.17
N GLN A 95 -7.36 -10.52 4.79
CA GLN A 95 -8.00 -9.20 4.98
C GLN A 95 -7.99 -8.72 6.44
N PRO A 96 -6.83 -8.31 7.01
CA PRO A 96 -6.77 -7.71 8.33
C PRO A 96 -7.32 -6.27 8.33
N TRP A 97 -8.61 -6.09 8.66
CA TRP A 97 -9.25 -4.78 8.78
C TRP A 97 -8.48 -3.79 9.68
N GLY A 98 -8.14 -2.61 9.14
CA GLY A 98 -7.30 -1.62 9.85
C GLY A 98 -5.82 -2.00 9.95
N GLY A 99 -5.39 -3.06 9.26
CA GLY A 99 -4.00 -3.49 9.09
C GLY A 99 -3.40 -3.10 7.74
N CYS A 100 -3.95 -2.09 7.04
CA CYS A 100 -3.54 -1.71 5.69
C CYS A 100 -2.03 -1.47 5.56
N HIS A 101 -1.45 -0.70 6.49
CA HIS A 101 -0.01 -0.42 6.53
C HIS A 101 0.86 -1.68 6.58
N PHE A 102 0.36 -2.73 7.23
CA PHE A 102 1.10 -3.94 7.52
C PHE A 102 0.87 -5.03 6.47
N ILE A 103 -0.27 -5.02 5.79
CA ILE A 103 -0.56 -5.97 4.70
C ILE A 103 -0.09 -5.45 3.33
N ALA A 104 0.14 -4.14 3.17
CA ALA A 104 0.57 -3.57 1.90
C ALA A 104 1.89 -4.14 1.35
N PRO A 105 2.93 -4.46 2.16
CA PRO A 105 4.13 -5.13 1.66
C PRO A 105 3.85 -6.50 1.01
N PHE A 106 2.94 -7.28 1.58
CA PHE A 106 2.48 -8.54 0.97
C PHE A 106 1.80 -8.29 -0.38
N VAL A 107 0.95 -7.28 -0.45
CA VAL A 107 0.27 -6.87 -1.69
C VAL A 107 1.26 -6.40 -2.76
N LEU A 108 2.30 -5.66 -2.37
CA LEU A 108 3.40 -5.25 -3.25
C LEU A 108 4.15 -6.47 -3.81
N ALA A 109 4.47 -7.44 -2.95
CA ALA A 109 5.14 -8.67 -3.37
C ALA A 109 4.30 -9.45 -4.37
N LEU A 110 2.98 -9.56 -4.14
CA LEU A 110 2.04 -10.14 -5.10
C LEU A 110 2.05 -9.39 -6.43
N GLY A 111 1.97 -8.05 -6.40
CA GLY A 111 2.02 -7.22 -7.59
C GLY A 111 3.25 -7.51 -8.46
N LYS A 112 4.43 -7.63 -7.84
CA LYS A 112 5.69 -7.97 -8.52
C LYS A 112 5.67 -9.37 -9.17
N LYS A 113 4.91 -10.32 -8.62
CA LYS A 113 4.78 -11.67 -9.20
C LYS A 113 3.75 -11.70 -10.33
N ILE A 114 2.63 -11.01 -10.16
CA ILE A 114 1.52 -11.00 -11.13
C ILE A 114 1.87 -10.14 -12.36
N TYR A 115 2.49 -8.98 -12.14
CA TYR A 115 2.85 -8.02 -13.18
C TYR A 115 4.33 -7.62 -13.07
N PRO A 116 5.27 -8.51 -13.41
CA PRO A 116 6.70 -8.29 -13.21
C PRO A 116 7.30 -7.20 -14.13
N HIS A 117 6.55 -6.74 -15.12
CA HIS A 117 6.95 -5.68 -16.05
C HIS A 117 6.61 -4.27 -15.55
N LEU A 118 5.84 -4.15 -14.46
CA LEU A 118 5.53 -2.87 -13.84
C LEU A 118 6.56 -2.55 -12.76
N ASN A 119 6.82 -1.26 -12.56
CA ASN A 119 7.59 -0.74 -11.45
C ASN A 119 6.67 -0.61 -10.23
N TRP A 120 6.89 -1.48 -9.24
CA TRP A 120 6.05 -1.59 -8.05
C TRP A 120 6.61 -0.82 -6.86
N GLU A 121 5.78 0.03 -6.26
CA GLU A 121 6.10 0.84 -5.08
C GLU A 121 4.95 0.86 -4.07
N LEU A 122 5.27 1.24 -2.82
CA LEU A 122 4.27 1.51 -1.80
C LEU A 122 3.97 3.01 -1.77
N MET A 123 2.69 3.35 -1.80
CA MET A 123 2.23 4.71 -1.47
C MET A 123 1.57 4.67 -0.10
N SER A 124 2.00 5.56 0.80
CA SER A 124 1.56 5.56 2.19
C SER A 124 1.29 6.96 2.71
N SER A 125 0.19 7.10 3.42
CA SER A 125 -0.09 8.16 4.38
C SER A 125 -0.14 7.57 5.79
N ASP A 126 -0.67 8.33 6.72
CA ASP A 126 -1.00 7.91 8.08
C ASP A 126 -2.30 7.12 8.18
N ARG A 127 -3.17 7.27 7.18
CA ARG A 127 -4.51 6.66 7.15
C ARG A 127 -4.50 5.34 6.38
N HIS A 128 -3.63 5.24 5.38
CA HIS A 128 -3.65 4.12 4.46
C HIS A 128 -2.29 3.87 3.79
N THR A 129 -2.05 2.61 3.40
CA THR A 129 -0.95 2.22 2.51
C THR A 129 -1.50 1.29 1.44
N ILE A 130 -1.05 1.51 0.21
CA ILE A 130 -1.38 0.71 -0.97
C ILE A 130 -0.13 0.35 -1.75
N ALA A 131 -0.22 -0.69 -2.59
CA ALA A 131 0.78 -0.97 -3.60
C ALA A 131 0.34 -0.43 -4.96
N ILE A 132 1.25 0.24 -5.65
CA ILE A 132 1.04 0.79 -6.99
C ILE A 132 2.07 0.23 -7.96
N GLY A 133 1.60 -0.24 -9.11
CA GLY A 133 2.42 -0.70 -10.22
C GLY A 133 2.31 0.27 -11.38
N CYS A 134 3.40 0.91 -11.76
CA CYS A 134 3.44 1.85 -12.88
C CYS A 134 4.18 1.24 -14.07
N SER A 135 3.63 1.41 -15.29
CA SER A 135 4.40 1.14 -16.51
C SER A 135 5.63 2.07 -16.56
N PRO A 136 6.73 1.65 -17.20
CA PRO A 136 7.84 2.56 -17.51
C PRO A 136 7.33 3.86 -18.15
N TRP A 137 7.97 4.97 -17.81
CA TRP A 137 7.62 6.26 -18.37
C TRP A 137 7.99 6.29 -19.84
N THR A 138 7.09 6.75 -20.70
CA THR A 138 7.43 6.99 -22.10
C THR A 138 7.51 8.48 -22.38
N TYR A 139 8.63 8.91 -22.98
CA TYR A 139 8.83 10.28 -23.45
C TYR A 139 9.37 10.26 -24.87
N LYS A 140 8.64 10.87 -25.81
CA LYS A 140 8.95 10.88 -27.26
C LYS A 140 9.21 9.46 -27.81
N GLY A 141 8.41 8.49 -27.37
CA GLY A 141 8.50 7.10 -27.81
C GLY A 141 9.70 6.32 -27.26
N LYS A 142 10.44 6.88 -26.30
CA LYS A 142 11.49 6.17 -25.57
C LYS A 142 11.04 5.87 -24.15
N GLU A 143 11.29 4.65 -23.69
CA GLU A 143 11.05 4.23 -22.32
C GLU A 143 12.15 4.73 -21.38
N TYR A 144 11.72 5.14 -20.19
CA TYR A 144 12.54 5.58 -19.09
C TYR A 144 12.10 4.83 -17.83
N LYS A 145 13.08 4.39 -17.05
CA LYS A 145 12.79 3.69 -15.79
C LYS A 145 12.24 4.66 -14.76
N ASP A 146 12.90 5.81 -14.65
CA ASP A 146 12.53 6.87 -13.74
C ASP A 146 12.27 8.19 -14.48
N VAL A 147 11.37 9.01 -13.93
CA VAL A 147 11.08 10.35 -14.48
C VAL A 147 12.32 11.25 -14.48
N GLU A 148 13.25 11.01 -13.55
CA GLU A 148 14.52 11.73 -13.41
C GLU A 148 15.47 11.46 -14.59
N ASP A 149 15.30 10.34 -15.29
CA ASP A 149 16.07 10.00 -16.48
C ASP A 149 15.59 10.73 -17.73
N ILE A 150 14.40 11.36 -17.68
CA ILE A 150 13.82 12.06 -18.81
C ILE A 150 14.57 13.38 -19.01
N PRO A 151 15.16 13.64 -20.20
CA PRO A 151 15.88 14.88 -20.47
C PRO A 151 14.98 16.08 -20.20
N CYS A 152 15.44 17.01 -19.35
CA CYS A 152 14.64 18.18 -18.94
C CYS A 152 14.46 19.22 -20.07
N ASP A 153 15.18 19.06 -21.18
CA ASP A 153 15.21 20.03 -22.27
C ASP A 153 13.94 19.94 -23.11
N ASN A 154 13.10 20.98 -23.04
CA ASN A 154 11.82 21.13 -23.74
C ASN A 154 10.70 20.18 -23.27
N PHE A 155 10.58 20.00 -21.95
CA PHE A 155 9.46 19.29 -21.33
C PHE A 155 8.14 20.05 -21.55
N ARG A 156 7.19 19.49 -22.30
CA ARG A 156 5.80 19.98 -22.33
C ARG A 156 4.93 19.07 -21.48
N ILE A 157 4.02 19.68 -20.72
CA ILE A 157 2.94 18.95 -20.04
C ILE A 157 2.15 18.22 -21.14
N GLY A 158 2.14 16.88 -21.09
CA GLY A 158 1.57 16.00 -22.12
C GLY A 158 2.59 15.16 -22.91
N ASP A 159 3.90 15.42 -22.81
CA ASP A 159 4.91 14.61 -23.52
C ASP A 159 5.32 13.35 -22.75
N VAL A 160 4.94 13.25 -21.47
CA VAL A 160 5.24 12.13 -20.58
C VAL A 160 3.95 11.41 -20.27
N GLU A 161 3.85 10.18 -20.77
CA GLU A 161 2.72 9.29 -20.51
C GLU A 161 3.18 8.17 -19.58
N CYS A 162 2.59 8.08 -18.39
CA CYS A 162 2.50 6.82 -17.66
C CYS A 162 1.21 6.16 -18.12
N GLN A 163 1.31 5.06 -18.85
CA GLN A 163 0.17 4.48 -19.54
C GLN A 163 -0.67 3.57 -18.66
N ILE A 164 -0.08 2.98 -17.62
CA ILE A 164 -0.78 2.02 -16.76
C ILE A 164 -0.36 2.22 -15.31
N MET A 165 -1.33 2.56 -14.48
CA MET A 165 -1.21 2.51 -13.02
C MET A 165 -2.15 1.42 -12.51
N VAL A 166 -1.61 0.30 -12.03
CA VAL A 166 -2.38 -0.74 -11.33
C VAL A 166 -2.31 -0.44 -9.84
N LEU A 167 -3.47 -0.29 -9.20
CA LEU A 167 -3.58 -0.10 -7.76
C LEU A 167 -4.06 -1.40 -7.12
N MET A 168 -3.31 -1.91 -6.15
CA MET A 168 -3.70 -3.07 -5.36
C MET A 168 -3.95 -2.65 -3.91
N ASP A 169 -5.18 -2.86 -3.46
CA ASP A 169 -5.65 -2.67 -2.08
C ASP A 169 -6.53 -3.86 -1.71
N ILE A 170 -6.03 -4.69 -0.78
CA ILE A 170 -6.68 -5.95 -0.42
C ILE A 170 -7.81 -5.77 0.61
N LEU A 171 -7.88 -4.65 1.34
CA LEU A 171 -8.78 -4.52 2.49
C LEU A 171 -10.14 -3.91 2.14
N ASN A 172 -10.18 -2.91 1.27
CA ASN A 172 -11.38 -2.09 1.09
C ASN A 172 -11.98 -2.21 -0.34
N PHE A 173 -11.65 -3.27 -1.07
CA PHE A 173 -11.97 -3.42 -2.50
C PHE A 173 -13.47 -3.26 -2.83
N ASN A 174 -14.37 -3.76 -1.99
CA ASN A 174 -15.82 -3.66 -2.24
C ASN A 174 -16.44 -2.34 -1.77
N GLU A 175 -15.68 -1.52 -1.03
CA GLU A 175 -16.22 -0.36 -0.32
C GLU A 175 -15.67 0.97 -0.85
N ILE A 176 -14.46 0.96 -1.41
CA ILE A 176 -13.82 2.16 -1.95
C ILE A 176 -13.25 1.90 -3.35
N SER A 177 -13.39 2.91 -4.22
CA SER A 177 -12.75 2.94 -5.53
C SER A 177 -11.24 3.15 -5.44
N ALA A 178 -10.50 2.78 -6.50
CA ALA A 178 -9.06 3.05 -6.59
C ALA A 178 -8.71 4.53 -6.41
N SER A 179 -9.52 5.46 -6.93
CA SER A 179 -9.30 6.90 -6.70
C SER A 179 -9.38 7.25 -5.22
N GLN A 180 -10.39 6.75 -4.50
CA GLN A 180 -10.54 7.03 -3.07
C GLN A 180 -9.41 6.38 -2.24
N SER A 181 -9.01 5.16 -2.60
CA SER A 181 -7.89 4.48 -1.93
C SER A 181 -6.58 5.23 -2.16
N LEU A 182 -6.36 5.71 -3.38
CA LEU A 182 -5.23 6.57 -3.73
C LEU A 182 -5.27 7.90 -2.97
N ASP A 183 -6.43 8.55 -2.88
CA ASP A 183 -6.62 9.78 -2.12
C ASP A 183 -6.26 9.57 -0.64
N PHE A 184 -6.73 8.49 -0.02
CA PHE A 184 -6.36 8.17 1.37
C PHE A 184 -4.86 7.93 1.54
N ALA A 185 -4.21 7.26 0.58
CA ALA A 185 -2.76 7.02 0.62
C ALA A 185 -1.92 8.27 0.28
N ASN A 186 -2.51 9.24 -0.43
CA ASN A 186 -1.87 10.48 -0.83
C ASN A 186 -2.18 11.68 0.09
N GLU A 187 -3.16 11.55 0.99
CA GLU A 187 -3.55 12.59 1.94
C GLU A 187 -2.35 12.93 2.85
N ALA A 188 -1.57 13.92 2.43
CA ALA A 188 -0.58 14.56 3.28
C ALA A 188 -1.35 15.27 4.39
N PHE A 189 -0.97 15.03 5.65
CA PHE A 189 -1.42 15.74 6.85
C PHE A 189 -2.05 17.10 6.49
N SER A 190 -3.37 17.17 6.44
CA SER A 190 -4.04 18.46 6.60
C SER A 190 -3.75 18.83 8.05
N ASP A 191 -2.89 19.83 8.25
CA ASP A 191 -2.36 20.29 9.54
C ASP A 191 -3.44 20.76 10.55
N GLU A 192 -4.73 20.54 10.27
CA GLU A 192 -5.84 21.03 11.08
C GLU A 192 -6.78 19.87 11.48
N GLY A 193 -6.45 19.17 12.58
CA GLY A 193 -7.52 18.73 13.49
C GLY A 193 -7.64 17.25 13.86
N TYR A 194 -6.72 16.36 13.47
CA TYR A 194 -6.74 14.95 13.92
C TYR A 194 -5.63 14.60 14.92
N HIS A 195 -5.37 15.49 15.87
CA HIS A 195 -4.68 15.09 17.09
C HIS A 195 -5.65 14.32 17.98
N ASN A 196 -5.28 13.08 18.32
CA ASN A 196 -5.69 12.27 19.48
C ASN A 196 -6.04 10.82 19.10
N LYS A 197 -5.04 10.02 18.65
CA LYS A 197 -4.81 8.60 19.04
C LYS A 197 -3.69 7.94 18.21
N TRP A 198 -3.52 8.38 16.95
CA TRP A 198 -2.61 7.76 15.97
C TRP A 198 -1.29 8.53 15.74
N ASP A 199 -1.21 9.81 16.12
CA ASP A 199 -0.02 10.68 15.99
C ASP A 199 1.26 10.19 16.69
N ILE A 200 1.12 9.27 17.65
CA ILE A 200 2.28 8.71 18.36
C ILE A 200 2.89 7.54 17.54
N MET A 201 2.09 6.86 16.71
CA MET A 201 2.57 5.73 15.89
C MET A 201 3.50 6.16 14.76
N LEU A 202 3.32 7.39 14.24
CA LEU A 202 4.00 7.86 13.04
C LEU A 202 5.28 8.64 13.32
N ARG A 203 5.64 8.85 14.60
CA ARG A 203 6.90 9.50 14.98
C ARG A 203 8.12 8.56 14.89
N PHE A 204 7.92 7.27 14.68
CA PHE A 204 9.00 6.26 14.70
C PHE A 204 9.17 5.44 13.41
N ASN A 205 8.46 5.77 12.32
CA ASN A 205 8.65 5.08 11.04
C ASN A 205 9.71 5.83 10.17
N PRO A 206 10.82 5.19 9.72
CA PRO A 206 11.94 5.87 9.06
C PRO A 206 11.68 6.38 7.62
N CYS A 207 10.46 6.25 7.08
CA CYS A 207 10.11 6.73 5.73
C CYS A 207 9.95 8.26 5.60
N ARG A 208 10.83 9.05 6.24
CA ARG A 208 10.89 10.52 6.09
C ARG A 208 11.58 11.00 4.81
N THR A 209 12.20 10.11 4.02
CA THR A 209 13.01 10.49 2.85
C THR A 209 12.20 10.79 1.58
N TRP A 210 10.94 10.36 1.48
CA TRP A 210 10.12 10.54 0.28
C TRP A 210 9.35 11.87 0.24
N LYS A 211 8.88 12.37 1.41
CA LYS A 211 8.09 13.61 1.52
C LYS A 211 8.83 14.85 1.04
N SER A 212 10.17 14.89 1.09
CA SER A 212 10.93 16.02 0.55
C SER A 212 11.00 16.00 -0.98
N LYS A 213 11.11 14.82 -1.61
CA LYS A 213 11.36 14.70 -3.06
C LYS A 213 10.10 14.90 -3.90
N LEU A 214 8.97 14.29 -3.55
CA LEU A 214 7.72 14.44 -4.32
C LEU A 214 7.12 15.85 -4.18
N LYS A 215 7.22 16.43 -2.97
CA LYS A 215 6.78 17.81 -2.70
C LYS A 215 7.73 18.83 -3.35
N GLU A 216 9.05 18.59 -3.39
CA GLU A 216 9.97 19.38 -4.23
C GLU A 216 9.66 19.21 -5.72
N PHE A 217 9.28 18.03 -6.19
CA PHE A 217 9.00 17.76 -7.60
C PHE A 217 7.75 18.49 -8.09
N VAL A 218 6.63 18.37 -7.38
CA VAL A 218 5.38 19.10 -7.71
C VAL A 218 5.59 20.62 -7.56
N MET A 219 6.30 21.07 -6.52
CA MET A 219 6.61 22.50 -6.35
C MET A 219 7.61 23.03 -7.38
N ARG A 220 8.58 22.24 -7.85
CA ARG A 220 9.54 22.68 -8.90
C ARG A 220 8.90 22.77 -10.27
N ILE A 221 7.94 21.90 -10.57
CA ILE A 221 7.09 22.02 -11.75
C ILE A 221 6.25 23.30 -11.63
N VAL A 222 5.47 23.45 -10.55
CA VAL A 222 4.58 24.62 -10.38
C VAL A 222 5.34 25.96 -10.29
N CYS A 223 6.47 26.04 -9.58
CA CYS A 223 7.23 27.29 -9.42
C CYS A 223 8.01 27.72 -10.67
N LYS A 224 8.41 26.80 -11.57
CA LYS A 224 9.04 27.20 -12.85
C LYS A 224 8.03 27.80 -13.84
N PHE A 225 6.74 27.50 -13.72
CA PHE A 225 5.69 27.98 -14.63
C PHE A 225 4.98 29.26 -14.16
N ILE A 226 5.10 29.64 -12.88
CA ILE A 226 4.48 30.88 -12.35
C ILE A 226 5.43 32.10 -12.49
N PHE A 227 6.74 31.89 -12.69
CA PHE A 227 7.75 32.95 -12.67
C PHE A 227 8.57 33.10 -13.97
N GLN A 228 8.04 32.65 -15.12
CA GLN A 228 8.53 32.97 -16.47
C GLN A 228 7.38 33.51 -17.32
#